data_AF-A0A1H1HC93-F1
#
_entry.id   AF-A0A1H1HC93-F1
#
_cell.length_a   1.000
_cell.length_b   1.000
_cell.length_c   1.000
_cell.angle_alpha   90.00
_cell.angle_beta   90.00
_cell.angle_gamma   90.00
#
_symmetry.space_group_name_H-M   'P 1'
#
loop_
_entity.id
_entity.type
_entity.pdbx_description
1 polymer ?
#
loop_
_entity_poly.entity_id
_entity_poly.type
_entity_poly.pdbx_seq_one_letter_code
_entity_poly.pdbx_strand_id
1 'polypeptide(L)'
;MTMTAHARHRASLSRRLGSFLVALLLAGCALPDRNERANALAANAGLQREQIHTRPFELTAFTRIARADRPLTVYIEGDGLAWISRSEPSLDPTPRAQRLANGQRMSMMRIEHAPDHRNP
;
A
#
# COMPACT_ATOMS: atom_id res chain seq x y z
N MET A 1 -22.38 56.49 -6.30
CA MET A 1 -22.11 55.73 -5.06
C MET A 1 -22.26 54.22 -5.32
N THR A 2 -21.53 53.65 -6.29
CA THR A 2 -21.72 52.26 -6.78
C THR A 2 -20.40 51.49 -7.03
N MET A 3 -19.28 52.20 -7.24
CA MET A 3 -17.96 51.58 -7.48
C MET A 3 -17.35 50.86 -6.27
N THR A 4 -17.66 51.28 -5.04
CA THR A 4 -17.06 50.71 -3.82
C THR A 4 -17.65 49.36 -3.42
N ALA A 5 -18.93 49.11 -3.72
CA ALA A 5 -19.60 47.84 -3.40
C ALA A 5 -19.11 46.69 -4.31
N HIS A 6 -18.89 46.96 -5.60
CA HIS A 6 -18.35 45.98 -6.55
C HIS A 6 -16.91 45.58 -6.21
N ALA A 7 -16.06 46.52 -5.81
CA ALA A 7 -14.69 46.23 -5.38
C ALA A 7 -14.65 45.37 -4.10
N ARG A 8 -15.55 45.63 -3.14
CA ARG A 8 -15.69 44.84 -1.90
C ARG A 8 -16.21 43.42 -2.16
N HIS A 9 -17.15 43.25 -3.09
CA HIS A 9 -17.62 41.93 -3.52
C HIS A 9 -16.55 41.13 -4.28
N ARG A 10 -15.77 41.78 -5.14
CA ARG A 10 -14.65 41.14 -5.85
C ARG A 10 -13.53 40.72 -4.90
N ALA A 11 -13.22 41.55 -3.90
CA ALA A 11 -12.23 41.23 -2.86
C ALA A 11 -12.70 40.15 -1.88
N SER A 12 -14.01 40.08 -1.55
CA SER A 12 -14.55 39.01 -0.71
C SER A 12 -14.63 37.67 -1.46
N LEU A 13 -14.91 37.72 -2.76
CA LEU A 13 -14.93 36.54 -3.64
C LEU A 13 -13.52 35.97 -3.85
N SER A 14 -12.51 36.82 -4.10
CA SER A 14 -11.11 36.38 -4.25
C SER A 14 -10.56 35.76 -2.96
N ARG A 15 -10.93 36.31 -1.79
CA ARG A 15 -10.52 35.76 -0.49
C ARG A 15 -11.14 34.39 -0.22
N ARG A 16 -12.44 34.21 -0.56
CA ARG A 16 -13.13 32.91 -0.47
C ARG A 16 -12.51 31.88 -1.41
N LEU A 17 -12.20 32.28 -2.64
CA LEU A 17 -11.59 31.40 -3.63
C LEU A 17 -10.17 30.97 -3.22
N GLY A 18 -9.39 31.91 -2.67
CA GLY A 18 -8.07 31.61 -2.11
C GLY A 18 -8.12 30.63 -0.95
N SER A 19 -9.04 30.82 0.01
CA SER A 19 -9.23 29.88 1.12
C SER A 19 -9.67 28.49 0.64
N PHE A 20 -10.55 28.41 -0.37
CA PHE A 20 -10.99 27.13 -0.94
C PHE A 20 -9.83 26.40 -1.64
N LEU A 21 -9.01 27.13 -2.40
CA LEU A 21 -7.82 26.57 -3.06
C LEU A 21 -6.81 26.03 -2.04
N VAL A 22 -6.55 26.78 -0.96
CA VAL A 22 -5.67 26.31 0.13
C VAL A 22 -6.22 25.05 0.79
N ALA A 23 -7.53 24.97 1.04
CA ALA A 23 -8.16 23.77 1.59
C ALA A 23 -8.04 22.56 0.64
N LEU A 24 -8.19 22.75 -0.68
CA LEU A 24 -7.97 21.68 -1.67
C LEU A 24 -6.51 21.20 -1.68
N LEU A 25 -5.54 22.11 -1.56
CA LEU A 25 -4.11 21.77 -1.54
C LEU A 25 -3.72 20.99 -0.28
N LEU A 26 -4.39 21.25 0.86
CA LEU A 26 -4.13 20.56 2.13
C LEU A 26 -4.83 19.19 2.24
N ALA A 27 -5.80 18.88 1.38
CA ALA A 27 -6.53 17.61 1.42
C ALA A 27 -5.65 16.37 1.18
N GLY A 28 -4.46 16.54 0.56
CA GLY A 28 -3.48 15.48 0.38
C GLY A 28 -2.74 15.05 1.64
N CYS A 29 -2.77 15.85 2.72
CA CYS A 29 -2.09 15.51 3.97
C CYS A 29 -2.86 14.51 4.84
N ALA A 30 -4.13 14.26 4.54
CA ALA A 30 -5.01 13.39 5.33
C ALA A 30 -5.14 11.95 4.76
N LEU A 31 -4.17 11.49 3.96
CA LEU A 31 -4.24 10.12 3.43
C LEU A 31 -4.20 9.09 4.58
N PRO A 32 -5.09 8.08 4.57
CA PRO A 32 -5.06 6.99 5.54
C PRO A 32 -3.72 6.27 5.52
N ASP A 33 -3.32 5.73 6.68
CA ASP A 33 -2.14 4.88 6.80
C ASP A 33 -2.21 3.74 5.77
N ARG A 34 -1.17 3.63 4.93
CA ARG A 34 -1.13 2.64 3.85
C ARG A 34 -1.08 1.21 4.39
N ASN A 35 -0.47 0.99 5.55
CA ASN A 35 -0.37 -0.30 6.19
C ASN A 35 -1.73 -0.70 6.79
N GLU A 36 -2.44 0.23 7.43
CA GLU A 36 -3.82 -0.03 7.89
C GLU A 36 -4.74 -0.41 6.73
N ARG A 37 -4.63 0.31 5.61
CA ARG A 37 -5.40 0.00 4.40
C ARG A 37 -5.03 -1.36 3.81
N ALA A 38 -3.75 -1.70 3.78
CA ALA A 38 -3.28 -3.02 3.32
C ALA A 38 -3.78 -4.14 4.25
N ASN A 39 -3.71 -3.95 5.57
CA ASN A 39 -4.21 -4.89 6.58
C ASN A 39 -5.72 -5.11 6.42
N ALA A 40 -6.51 -4.04 6.21
CA ALA A 40 -7.94 -4.16 5.99
C ALA A 40 -8.27 -4.93 4.70
N LEU A 41 -7.55 -4.67 3.60
CA LEU A 41 -7.70 -5.43 2.35
C LEU A 41 -7.36 -6.90 2.52
N ALA A 42 -6.27 -7.20 3.24
CA ALA A 42 -5.84 -8.57 3.52
C ALA A 42 -6.85 -9.32 4.39
N ALA A 43 -7.32 -8.68 5.47
CA ALA A 43 -8.32 -9.25 6.37
C ALA A 43 -9.64 -9.55 5.64
N ASN A 44 -10.14 -8.60 4.84
CA ASN A 44 -11.34 -8.79 4.01
C ASN A 44 -11.17 -9.92 2.99
N ALA A 45 -9.95 -10.13 2.51
CA ALA A 45 -9.61 -11.25 1.63
C ALA A 45 -9.33 -12.54 2.42
N GLY A 46 -9.52 -12.61 3.73
CA GLY A 46 -9.22 -13.80 4.53
C GLY A 46 -7.75 -14.23 4.46
N LEU A 47 -6.83 -13.28 4.36
CA LEU A 47 -5.39 -13.48 4.48
C LEU A 47 -4.97 -13.21 5.93
N GLN A 48 -4.05 -14.01 6.44
CA GLN A 48 -3.44 -13.83 7.76
C GLN A 48 -2.17 -13.01 7.64
N ARG A 49 -1.99 -12.01 8.52
CA ARG A 49 -0.74 -11.25 8.59
C ARG A 49 0.26 -12.00 9.46
N GLU A 50 1.47 -12.17 8.95
CA GLU A 50 2.60 -12.80 9.64
C GLU A 50 3.81 -11.88 9.57
N GLN A 51 4.61 -11.85 10.64
CA GLN A 51 5.93 -11.21 10.66
C GLN A 51 7.00 -12.29 10.65
N ILE A 52 7.90 -12.21 9.66
CA ILE A 52 9.02 -13.11 9.49
C ILE A 52 10.29 -12.32 9.79
N HIS A 53 10.91 -12.64 10.91
CA HIS A 53 12.16 -12.01 11.33
C HIS A 53 13.31 -12.49 10.45
N THR A 54 14.00 -11.56 9.80
CA THR A 54 15.28 -11.83 9.13
C THR A 54 16.40 -11.15 9.91
N ARG A 55 17.67 -11.35 9.50
CA ARG A 55 18.80 -10.70 10.16
C ARG A 55 18.78 -9.16 10.02
N PRO A 56 18.67 -8.59 8.81
CA PRO A 56 18.72 -7.13 8.64
C PRO A 56 17.38 -6.40 8.76
N PHE A 57 16.25 -7.08 8.56
CA PHE A 57 14.93 -6.44 8.52
C PHE A 57 13.80 -7.43 8.83
N GLU A 58 12.57 -6.94 8.92
CA GLU A 58 11.39 -7.79 9.06
C GLU A 58 10.64 -7.92 7.73
N LEU A 59 10.03 -9.06 7.54
CA LEU A 59 9.16 -9.28 6.40
C LEU A 59 7.72 -9.41 6.89
N THR A 60 6.83 -8.60 6.35
CA THR A 60 5.39 -8.75 6.57
C THR A 60 4.82 -9.59 5.44
N ALA A 61 4.30 -10.77 5.77
CA ALA A 61 3.63 -11.67 4.85
C ALA A 61 2.12 -11.65 5.07
N PHE A 62 1.35 -11.70 3.98
CA PHE A 62 -0.09 -11.95 4.03
C PHE A 62 -0.37 -13.30 3.38
N THR A 63 -0.82 -14.27 4.18
CA THR A 63 -0.85 -15.68 3.79
C THR A 63 -2.23 -16.30 3.86
N ARG A 64 -2.40 -17.36 3.07
CA ARG A 64 -3.51 -18.30 3.21
C ARG A 64 -2.97 -19.72 2.99
N ILE A 65 -2.20 -20.18 3.95
CA ILE A 65 -1.57 -21.50 3.89
C ILE A 65 -2.58 -22.55 4.37
N ALA A 66 -3.08 -23.36 3.44
CA ALA A 66 -4.07 -24.40 3.74
C ALA A 66 -3.45 -25.75 4.14
N ARG A 67 -2.14 -25.95 3.90
CA ARG A 67 -1.41 -27.20 4.08
C ARG A 67 -0.02 -26.94 4.64
N ALA A 68 0.08 -26.69 5.95
CA ALA A 68 1.36 -26.45 6.62
C ALA A 68 2.30 -27.67 6.62
N ASP A 69 1.76 -28.86 6.30
CA ASP A 69 2.48 -30.13 6.14
C ASP A 69 3.20 -30.27 4.80
N ARG A 70 3.01 -29.33 3.87
CA ARG A 70 3.60 -29.37 2.53
C ARG A 70 4.62 -28.24 2.34
N PRO A 71 5.72 -28.49 1.62
CA PRO A 71 6.70 -27.45 1.32
C PRO A 71 6.04 -26.33 0.51
N LEU A 72 6.32 -25.08 0.92
CA LEU A 72 5.97 -23.86 0.21
C LEU A 72 7.23 -23.31 -0.49
N THR A 73 7.11 -23.00 -1.78
CA THR A 73 8.17 -22.33 -2.53
C THR A 73 7.81 -20.85 -2.68
N VAL A 74 8.68 -19.97 -2.20
CA VAL A 74 8.53 -18.51 -2.26
C VAL A 74 9.61 -17.93 -3.16
N TYR A 75 9.23 -17.05 -4.08
CA TYR A 75 10.14 -16.30 -4.96
C TYR A 75 10.04 -14.81 -4.58
N ILE A 76 11.20 -14.18 -4.34
CA ILE A 76 11.31 -12.76 -3.96
C ILE A 76 12.23 -12.10 -4.97
N GLU A 77 11.67 -11.19 -5.78
CA GLU A 77 12.42 -10.40 -6.76
C GLU A 77 12.80 -9.05 -6.17
N GLY A 78 14.00 -8.56 -6.51
CA GLY A 78 14.59 -7.34 -5.91
C GLY A 78 14.14 -6.03 -6.55
N ASP A 79 13.47 -6.08 -7.70
CA ASP A 79 13.05 -4.91 -8.48
C ASP A 79 11.63 -4.42 -8.14
N GLY A 80 10.88 -5.20 -7.35
CA GLY A 80 9.49 -4.92 -7.01
C GLY A 80 8.50 -5.12 -8.16
N LEU A 81 8.91 -5.74 -9.28
CA LEU A 81 8.09 -5.94 -10.48
C LEU A 81 7.63 -7.40 -10.67
N ALA A 82 7.63 -8.22 -9.62
CA ALA A 82 7.21 -9.63 -9.67
C ALA A 82 5.85 -9.84 -10.38
N TRP A 83 4.94 -8.86 -10.32
CA TRP A 83 3.72 -8.82 -11.14
C TRP A 83 3.64 -7.49 -11.90
N ILE A 84 3.66 -7.55 -13.23
CA ILE A 84 3.44 -6.40 -14.13
C ILE A 84 2.01 -5.88 -13.95
N SER A 85 1.05 -6.80 -13.77
CA SER A 85 -0.36 -6.48 -13.46
C SER A 85 -0.98 -7.55 -12.57
N ARG A 86 -2.26 -7.40 -12.18
CA ARG A 86 -2.96 -8.39 -11.32
C ARG A 86 -2.95 -9.83 -11.88
N SER A 87 -2.78 -9.99 -13.19
CA SER A 87 -2.81 -11.28 -13.88
C SER A 87 -1.57 -11.54 -14.73
N GLU A 88 -0.61 -10.61 -14.78
CA GLU A 88 0.58 -10.71 -15.61
C GLU A 88 1.84 -10.77 -14.74
N PRO A 89 2.52 -11.92 -14.65
CA PRO A 89 3.80 -12.04 -13.97
C PRO A 89 4.93 -11.41 -14.79
N SER A 90 6.03 -11.03 -14.14
CA SER A 90 7.25 -10.60 -14.85
C SER A 90 7.81 -11.71 -15.76
N LEU A 91 8.60 -11.31 -16.76
CA LEU A 91 9.34 -12.23 -17.64
C LEU A 91 10.63 -12.77 -17.00
N ASP A 92 11.18 -12.06 -16.01
CA ASP A 92 12.14 -12.62 -15.06
C ASP A 92 11.44 -13.66 -14.18
N PRO A 93 12.12 -14.70 -13.64
CA PRO A 93 11.57 -16.02 -13.30
C PRO A 93 10.48 -16.00 -12.20
N THR A 94 9.33 -15.45 -12.55
CA THR A 94 8.12 -15.39 -11.74
C THR A 94 7.28 -16.61 -12.12
N PRO A 95 6.86 -17.44 -11.15
CA PRO A 95 6.02 -18.59 -11.42
C PRO A 95 4.74 -18.23 -12.19
N ARG A 96 4.60 -18.79 -13.40
CA ARG A 96 3.46 -18.53 -14.31
C ARG A 96 2.13 -19.07 -13.78
N ALA A 97 2.18 -20.02 -12.84
CA ALA A 97 1.00 -20.56 -12.19
C ALA A 97 0.79 -19.85 -10.84
N GLN A 98 -0.30 -19.08 -10.72
CA GLN A 98 -0.78 -18.51 -9.45
C GLN A 98 -1.15 -19.57 -8.39
N ARG A 99 -1.18 -20.84 -8.82
CA ARG A 99 -1.46 -22.03 -8.02
C ARG A 99 -0.31 -23.01 -8.20
N LEU A 100 0.39 -23.31 -7.12
CA LEU A 100 1.41 -24.35 -7.09
C LEU A 100 0.71 -25.73 -7.18
N ALA A 101 1.38 -26.73 -7.76
CA ALA A 101 0.84 -28.08 -7.97
C ALA A 101 0.40 -28.78 -6.65
N ASN A 102 0.89 -28.31 -5.51
CA ASN A 102 0.52 -28.76 -4.17
C ASN A 102 -0.80 -28.12 -3.65
N GLY A 103 -1.51 -27.34 -4.47
CA GLY A 103 -2.76 -26.68 -4.11
C GLY A 103 -2.60 -25.37 -3.32
N GLN A 104 -1.36 -24.92 -3.07
CA GLN A 104 -1.12 -23.64 -2.42
C GLN A 104 -1.16 -22.47 -3.41
N ARG A 105 -1.66 -21.32 -2.97
CA ARG A 105 -1.68 -20.08 -3.76
C ARG A 105 -0.47 -19.23 -3.40
N MET A 106 0.02 -18.50 -4.39
CA MET A 106 1.14 -17.57 -4.21
C MET A 106 0.77 -16.50 -3.17
N SER A 107 1.67 -16.27 -2.21
CA SER A 107 1.50 -15.27 -1.16
C SER A 107 2.27 -14.01 -1.51
N MET A 108 1.66 -12.85 -1.32
CA MET A 108 2.35 -11.57 -1.50
C MET A 108 3.08 -11.20 -0.21
N MET A 109 4.36 -10.84 -0.34
CA MET A 109 5.24 -10.53 0.76
C MET A 109 5.79 -9.12 0.57
N ARG A 110 5.69 -8.30 1.62
CA ARG A 110 6.23 -6.94 1.64
C ARG A 110 7.44 -6.92 2.57
N ILE A 111 8.54 -6.39 2.08
CA ILE A 111 9.74 -6.14 2.88
C ILE A 111 9.54 -4.82 3.62
N GLU A 112 9.61 -4.85 4.94
CA GLU A 112 9.55 -3.64 5.77
C GLU A 112 10.91 -3.48 6.47
N HIS A 113 11.45 -2.27 6.49
CA HIS A 113 12.62 -2.03 7.32
C HIS A 113 12.19 -2.19 8.78
N ALA A 114 12.94 -3.00 9.55
CA ALA A 114 12.69 -3.12 10.98
C ALA A 114 12.79 -1.71 11.60
N PRO A 115 11.86 -1.32 12.48
CA PRO A 115 12.00 -0.08 13.23
C PRO A 115 13.32 -0.13 14.00
N ASP A 116 14.13 0.93 13.96
CA ASP A 116 15.42 0.94 14.66
C ASP A 116 15.20 0.82 16.17
N HIS A 117 15.39 -0.38 16.71
CA HIS A 117 15.21 -0.67 18.14
C HIS A 117 16.31 -0.02 19.01
N ARG A 118 17.26 0.73 18.42
CA ARG A 118 18.37 1.36 19.13
C ARG A 118 18.07 2.74 19.71
N ASN A 119 16.84 3.26 19.59
CA ASN A 119 16.46 4.47 20.32
C ASN A 119 15.01 4.38 20.85
N PRO A 120 14.83 4.21 22.18
CA PRO A 120 13.52 4.26 22.83
C PRO A 120 12.93 5.68 22.86
#